data_AF-A0A1I2JA73-F1
#
_entry.id   AF-A0A1I2JA73-F1
#
_cell.length_a   1.000
_cell.length_b   1.000
_cell.length_c   1.000
_cell.angle_alpha   90.00
_cell.angle_beta   90.00
_cell.angle_gamma   90.00
#
_symmetry.space_group_name_H-M   'P 1'
#
loop_
_entity.id
_entity.type
_entity.pdbx_description
1 polymer ?
#
loop_
_entity_poly.entity_id
_entity_poly.type
_entity_poly.pdbx_seq_one_letter_code
_entity_poly.pdbx_strand_id
1 'polypeptide(L)'
;MSGGEGPEAQPRDDLPPAETLPVDPDIAVSAEPQASPQEPPPGTRRPRQADVLAVIALGGGLGSVARYGIAHAWPTSDKGFPWATFVTNISGSLALGLLMVYVLEVWPPSRYVRPFLGVGVLGGYTTFSTYAVEMRHLLAATHWSMADAYALTSLVAGLVAVWIGMAVGRRAAGLPVRRGPSRRDQAPSAPPPARLPASPGDPPRKGSSR
;
A
#
# COMPACT_ATOMS: atom_id res chain seq x y z
N MET A 1 -67.59 45.70 -2.95
CA MET A 1 -67.76 44.94 -4.21
C MET A 1 -66.89 45.58 -5.27
N SER A 2 -65.71 45.02 -5.51
CA SER A 2 -64.80 45.19 -6.66
C SER A 2 -63.57 44.36 -6.28
N GLY A 3 -63.22 43.24 -6.92
CA GLY A 3 -62.91 43.15 -8.34
C GLY A 3 -61.40 43.40 -8.49
N GLY A 4 -60.58 42.36 -8.38
CA GLY A 4 -59.13 42.47 -8.38
C GLY A 4 -58.46 41.12 -8.64
N GLU A 5 -58.64 40.60 -9.84
CA GLU A 5 -57.80 39.51 -10.39
C GLU A 5 -56.40 40.09 -10.66
N GLY A 6 -55.41 39.60 -9.91
CA GLY A 6 -53.99 39.84 -10.17
C GLY A 6 -53.43 38.75 -11.09
N PRO A 7 -52.38 39.06 -11.89
CA PRO A 7 -52.16 38.42 -13.18
C PRO A 7 -51.47 37.06 -13.14
N GLU A 8 -51.90 36.21 -14.08
CA GLU A 8 -51.27 34.99 -14.57
C GLU A 8 -49.73 35.04 -14.55
N ALA A 9 -49.13 34.09 -13.83
CA ALA A 9 -47.69 33.83 -13.92
C ALA A 9 -47.39 33.16 -15.27
N GLN A 10 -46.90 33.95 -16.21
CA GLN A 10 -46.45 33.49 -17.52
C GLN A 10 -45.18 32.61 -17.37
N PRO A 11 -45.09 31.44 -18.02
CA PRO A 11 -43.90 30.60 -17.97
C PRO A 11 -42.72 31.31 -18.63
N ARG A 12 -41.58 31.39 -17.94
CA ARG A 12 -40.33 31.93 -18.50
C ARG A 12 -39.68 30.88 -19.40
N ASP A 13 -39.96 30.95 -20.70
CA ASP A 13 -39.37 30.15 -21.78
C ASP A 13 -37.98 30.68 -22.24
N ASP A 14 -37.13 31.10 -21.31
CA ASP A 14 -35.85 31.75 -21.63
C ASP A 14 -34.62 30.95 -21.13
N LEU A 15 -34.63 29.62 -21.28
CA LEU A 15 -33.41 28.82 -21.15
C LEU A 15 -32.83 28.56 -22.54
N PRO A 16 -31.58 28.99 -22.83
CA PRO A 16 -30.96 28.69 -24.12
C PRO A 16 -30.85 27.18 -24.33
N PRO A 17 -30.93 26.69 -25.58
CA PRO A 17 -30.77 25.27 -25.88
C PRO A 17 -29.43 24.79 -25.30
N ALA A 18 -29.44 23.61 -24.66
CA ALA A 18 -28.27 22.99 -24.07
C ALA A 18 -27.27 22.57 -25.15
N GLU A 19 -26.63 23.56 -25.78
CA GLU A 19 -25.57 23.41 -26.76
C GLU A 19 -24.23 23.41 -26.01
N THR A 20 -23.68 22.21 -25.88
CA THR A 20 -22.25 21.92 -25.73
C THR A 20 -21.55 22.59 -24.55
N LEU A 21 -21.73 22.03 -23.35
CA LEU A 21 -20.74 22.16 -22.30
C LEU A 21 -19.36 21.67 -22.82
N PRO A 22 -18.25 22.36 -22.48
CA PRO A 22 -16.91 21.92 -22.89
C PRO A 22 -16.62 20.49 -22.41
N VAL A 23 -16.20 19.63 -23.34
CA VAL A 23 -15.82 18.25 -23.06
C VAL A 23 -14.58 18.23 -22.16
N ASP A 24 -14.68 17.58 -21.02
CA ASP A 24 -13.58 17.35 -20.08
C ASP A 24 -12.57 16.36 -20.71
N PRO A 25 -11.31 16.76 -20.97
CA PRO A 25 -10.32 15.90 -21.61
C PRO A 25 -9.82 14.76 -20.72
N ASP A 26 -10.23 14.69 -19.45
CA ASP A 26 -9.84 13.61 -18.53
C ASP A 26 -10.75 12.36 -18.64
N ILE A 27 -11.76 12.38 -19.51
CA ILE A 27 -12.59 11.20 -19.85
C ILE A 27 -12.47 10.89 -21.36
N ALA A 28 -11.28 10.50 -21.78
CA ALA A 28 -11.06 9.81 -23.05
C ALA A 28 -10.59 8.37 -22.77
N VAL A 29 -11.48 7.54 -22.24
CA VAL A 29 -11.31 6.09 -22.33
C VAL A 29 -11.76 5.71 -23.74
N SER A 30 -10.80 5.32 -24.58
CA SER A 30 -11.00 4.80 -25.93
C SER A 30 -12.24 3.92 -25.97
N ALA A 31 -13.26 4.36 -26.72
CA ALA A 31 -14.41 3.54 -27.05
C ALA A 31 -13.96 2.41 -27.99
N GLU A 32 -13.42 1.34 -27.42
CA GLU A 32 -13.48 0.05 -28.07
C GLU A 32 -14.96 -0.31 -28.29
N PRO A 33 -15.33 -0.88 -29.45
CA PRO A 33 -16.70 -1.31 -29.70
C PRO A 33 -17.18 -2.20 -28.55
N GLN A 34 -18.15 -1.70 -27.79
CA GLN A 34 -18.80 -2.41 -26.71
C GLN A 34 -19.44 -3.68 -27.27
N ALA A 35 -18.73 -4.80 -27.17
CA ALA A 35 -19.37 -6.10 -27.13
C ALA A 35 -20.41 -6.01 -26.00
N SER A 36 -21.68 -6.24 -26.35
CA SER A 36 -22.83 -6.12 -25.46
C SER A 36 -22.49 -6.63 -24.06
N PRO A 37 -22.79 -5.88 -22.98
CA PRO A 37 -22.59 -6.36 -21.62
C PRO A 37 -23.29 -7.71 -21.46
N GLN A 38 -22.51 -8.79 -21.47
CA GLN A 38 -22.99 -10.08 -21.01
C GLN A 38 -23.28 -9.87 -19.53
N GLU A 39 -24.56 -9.73 -19.18
CA GLU A 39 -25.00 -9.63 -17.79
C GLU A 39 -24.35 -10.78 -17.02
N PRO A 40 -23.53 -10.48 -15.99
CA PRO A 40 -22.92 -11.53 -15.20
C PRO A 40 -24.05 -12.33 -14.54
N PRO A 41 -24.01 -13.67 -14.55
CA PRO A 41 -25.08 -14.48 -13.98
C PRO A 41 -25.36 -14.07 -12.53
N PRO A 42 -26.64 -13.93 -12.12
CA PRO A 42 -27.00 -13.52 -10.78
C PRO A 42 -26.69 -14.67 -9.82
N GLY A 43 -25.68 -14.46 -8.97
CA GLY A 43 -25.41 -15.30 -7.81
C GLY A 43 -23.97 -15.79 -7.70
N THR A 44 -23.40 -15.59 -6.51
CA THR A 44 -22.25 -16.34 -5.93
C THR A 44 -20.80 -15.93 -6.23
N ARG A 45 -20.47 -14.63 -6.24
CA ARG A 45 -19.05 -14.17 -6.08
C ARG A 45 -18.71 -13.37 -4.81
N ARG A 46 -19.55 -13.42 -3.76
CA ARG A 46 -19.30 -12.70 -2.49
C ARG A 46 -18.72 -13.47 -1.28
N PRO A 47 -18.70 -14.82 -1.18
CA PRO A 47 -18.24 -15.47 0.06
C PRO A 47 -16.72 -15.33 0.26
N ARG A 48 -15.95 -15.36 -0.84
CA ARG A 48 -14.49 -15.36 -0.78
C ARG A 48 -13.93 -14.08 -0.15
N GLN A 49 -14.39 -12.89 -0.52
CA GLN A 49 -13.80 -11.65 0.03
C GLN A 49 -14.16 -11.44 1.50
N ALA A 50 -15.35 -11.88 1.93
CA ALA A 50 -15.80 -11.79 3.32
C ALA A 50 -14.85 -12.53 4.27
N ASP A 51 -14.36 -13.72 3.88
CA ASP A 51 -13.40 -14.49 4.69
C ASP A 51 -12.13 -13.69 4.99
N VAL A 52 -11.60 -12.98 3.98
CA VAL A 52 -10.37 -12.19 4.13
C VAL A 52 -10.61 -11.00 5.05
N LEU A 53 -11.75 -10.32 4.89
CA LEU A 53 -12.14 -9.21 5.76
C LEU A 53 -12.32 -9.66 7.21
N ALA A 54 -12.95 -10.81 7.44
CA ALA A 54 -13.13 -11.38 8.78
C ALA A 54 -11.77 -11.65 9.45
N VAL A 55 -10.82 -12.23 8.71
CA VAL A 55 -9.47 -12.49 9.21
C VAL A 55 -8.73 -11.18 9.50
N ILE A 56 -8.81 -10.17 8.63
CA ILE A 56 -8.23 -8.84 8.91
C ILE A 56 -8.83 -8.24 10.17
N ALA A 57 -10.15 -8.30 10.34
CA ALA A 57 -10.86 -7.76 11.50
C ALA A 57 -10.43 -8.44 12.81
N LEU A 58 -10.32 -9.77 12.80
CA LEU A 58 -9.82 -10.55 13.95
C LEU A 58 -8.37 -10.16 14.30
N GLY A 59 -7.50 -10.06 13.30
CA GLY A 59 -6.13 -9.61 13.51
C GLY A 59 -6.05 -8.18 14.04
N GLY A 60 -6.83 -7.26 13.44
CA GLY A 60 -6.90 -5.86 13.84
C GLY A 60 -7.40 -5.66 15.26
N GLY A 61 -8.40 -6.43 15.67
CA GLY A 61 -8.87 -6.49 17.06
C GLY A 61 -7.75 -6.92 18.01
N LEU A 62 -7.07 -8.02 17.71
CA LEU A 62 -5.95 -8.51 18.52
C LEU A 62 -4.82 -7.49 18.63
N GLY A 63 -4.40 -6.90 17.51
CA GLY A 63 -3.37 -5.86 17.48
C GLY A 63 -3.76 -4.64 18.30
N SER A 64 -5.00 -4.17 18.17
CA SER A 64 -5.50 -3.00 18.90
C SER A 64 -5.57 -3.25 20.41
N VAL A 65 -6.01 -4.44 20.83
CA VAL A 65 -6.04 -4.83 22.24
C VAL A 65 -4.62 -4.92 22.82
N ALA A 66 -3.67 -5.49 22.07
CA ALA A 66 -2.27 -5.54 22.49
C ALA A 66 -1.67 -4.13 22.66
N ARG A 67 -1.91 -3.24 21.69
CA ARG A 67 -1.50 -1.83 21.79
C ARG A 67 -2.13 -1.14 23.00
N TYR A 68 -3.43 -1.34 23.22
CA TYR A 68 -4.12 -0.77 24.37
C TYR A 68 -3.52 -1.28 25.69
N GLY A 69 -3.22 -2.58 25.79
CA GLY A 69 -2.55 -3.17 26.95
C GLY A 69 -1.19 -2.55 27.25
N ILE A 70 -0.37 -2.28 26.22
CA ILE A 70 0.92 -1.60 26.37
C ILE A 70 0.72 -0.16 26.88
N ALA A 71 -0.19 0.59 26.27
CA ALA A 71 -0.50 1.95 26.71
C ALA A 71 -1.03 2.01 28.14
N HIS A 72 -1.80 1.01 28.55
CA HIS A 72 -2.32 0.90 29.91
C HIS A 72 -1.24 0.53 30.94
N ALA A 73 -0.32 -0.36 30.57
CA ALA A 73 0.80 -0.77 31.42
C ALA A 73 1.87 0.33 31.56
N TRP A 74 1.98 1.23 30.57
CA TRP A 74 2.97 2.31 30.55
C TRP A 74 2.32 3.68 30.28
N PRO A 75 1.61 4.25 31.27
CA PRO A 75 0.94 5.53 31.10
C PRO A 75 1.94 6.65 30.78
N THR A 76 1.70 7.38 29.70
CA THR A 76 2.49 8.56 29.35
C THR A 76 2.07 9.74 30.21
N SER A 77 3.02 10.40 30.87
CA SER A 77 2.78 11.71 31.50
C SER A 77 2.66 12.79 30.44
N ASP A 78 1.77 13.78 30.63
CA ASP A 78 1.53 14.88 29.69
C ASP A 78 2.77 15.73 29.34
N LYS A 79 3.84 15.61 30.14
CA LYS A 79 5.12 16.32 29.93
C LYS A 79 6.27 15.39 29.55
N GLY A 80 6.00 14.09 29.42
CA GLY A 80 7.01 13.06 29.20
C GLY A 80 7.03 12.55 27.76
N PHE A 81 8.11 11.82 27.44
CA PHE A 81 8.23 11.16 26.15
C PHE A 81 7.16 10.05 26.00
N PRO A 82 6.44 9.94 24.86
CA PRO A 82 5.38 8.95 24.69
C PRO A 82 5.88 7.52 24.44
N TRP A 83 6.45 6.91 25.49
CA TRP A 83 7.12 5.60 25.40
C TRP A 83 6.22 4.47 24.91
N ALA A 84 4.96 4.42 25.34
CA ALA A 84 4.05 3.37 24.92
C ALA A 84 3.83 3.35 23.40
N THR A 85 3.51 4.51 22.81
CA THR A 85 3.30 4.65 21.37
C THR A 85 4.60 4.44 20.60
N PHE A 86 5.71 5.00 21.09
CA PHE A 86 7.03 4.80 20.50
C PHE A 86 7.38 3.31 20.41
N VAL A 87 7.40 2.59 21.54
CA VAL A 87 7.76 1.16 21.58
C VAL A 87 6.84 0.33 20.72
N THR A 88 5.53 0.61 20.74
CA THR A 88 4.55 -0.09 19.92
C THR A 88 4.85 0.08 18.43
N ASN A 89 5.13 1.30 17.98
CA ASN A 89 5.43 1.57 16.57
C ASN A 89 6.79 0.99 16.14
N ILE A 90 7.82 1.08 16.99
CA ILE A 90 9.16 0.54 16.67
C ILE A 90 9.16 -0.98 16.63
N SER A 91 8.57 -1.64 17.63
CA SER A 91 8.47 -3.11 17.65
C SER A 91 7.55 -3.63 16.54
N GLY A 92 6.48 -2.91 16.20
CA GLY A 92 5.63 -3.21 15.05
C GLY A 92 6.37 -3.08 13.72
N SER A 93 7.22 -2.06 13.58
CA SER A 93 8.09 -1.87 12.40
C SER A 93 9.12 -2.99 12.27
N LEU A 94 9.73 -3.43 13.38
CA LEU A 94 10.60 -4.61 13.42
C LEU A 94 9.87 -5.88 12.98
N ALA A 95 8.68 -6.12 13.55
CA ALA A 95 7.84 -7.25 13.20
C ALA A 95 7.41 -7.22 11.73
N LEU A 96 7.15 -6.03 11.17
CA LEU A 96 6.82 -5.87 9.75
C LEU A 96 7.98 -6.27 8.86
N GLY A 97 9.21 -5.85 9.20
CA GLY A 97 10.43 -6.26 8.48
C GLY A 97 10.64 -7.78 8.49
N LEU A 98 10.42 -8.43 9.64
CA LEU A 98 10.44 -9.89 9.76
C LEU A 98 9.36 -10.53 8.88
N LEU A 99 8.11 -10.06 9.02
CA LEU A 99 6.97 -10.58 8.30
C LEU A 99 7.19 -10.50 6.79
N MET A 100 7.75 -9.39 6.29
CA MET A 100 8.01 -9.20 4.88
C MET A 100 8.94 -10.28 4.31
N VAL A 101 10.01 -10.64 5.03
CA VAL A 101 10.90 -11.73 4.60
C VAL A 101 10.18 -13.07 4.60
N TYR A 102 9.50 -13.43 5.69
CA TYR A 102 8.84 -14.72 5.78
C TYR A 102 7.73 -14.87 4.74
N VAL A 103 6.97 -13.81 4.52
CA VAL A 103 5.84 -13.82 3.59
C VAL A 103 6.27 -13.80 2.12
N LEU A 104 7.37 -13.13 1.78
CA LEU A 104 7.81 -12.98 0.39
C LEU A 104 8.86 -14.01 -0.02
N GLU A 105 9.69 -14.49 0.90
CA GLU A 105 10.88 -15.28 0.58
C GLU A 105 10.84 -16.71 1.15
N VAL A 106 10.08 -16.97 2.22
CA VAL A 106 10.15 -18.24 2.96
C VAL A 106 8.87 -19.08 2.82
N TRP A 107 7.72 -18.48 3.08
CA TRP A 107 6.45 -19.19 3.12
C TRP A 107 5.81 -19.28 1.73
N PRO A 108 5.13 -20.40 1.43
CA PRO A 108 4.30 -20.48 0.24
C PRO A 108 3.19 -19.41 0.30
N PRO A 109 2.73 -18.90 -0.87
CA PRO A 109 1.65 -17.92 -0.92
C PRO A 109 0.43 -18.39 -0.14
N SER A 110 0.12 -17.68 0.95
CA SER A 110 -1.05 -17.94 1.78
C SER A 110 -2.06 -16.82 1.64
N ARG A 111 -3.31 -17.22 1.43
CA ARG A 111 -4.45 -16.32 1.27
C ARG A 111 -4.74 -15.49 2.52
N TYR A 112 -4.54 -16.07 3.71
CA TYR A 112 -4.99 -15.48 4.98
C TYR A 112 -3.85 -14.93 5.83
N VAL A 113 -2.63 -15.48 5.71
CA VAL A 113 -1.51 -15.08 6.58
C VAL A 113 -1.10 -13.63 6.35
N ARG A 114 -0.97 -13.18 5.09
CA ARG A 114 -0.57 -11.79 4.79
C ARG A 114 -1.62 -10.79 5.28
N PRO A 115 -2.92 -10.97 4.98
CA PRO A 115 -3.95 -10.05 5.48
C PRO A 115 -4.10 -10.10 7.01
N PHE A 116 -4.04 -11.30 7.62
CA PHE A 116 -4.14 -11.45 9.08
C PHE A 116 -3.02 -10.71 9.81
N LEU A 117 -1.76 -11.03 9.48
CA LEU A 117 -0.61 -10.54 10.23
C LEU A 117 -0.25 -9.11 9.83
N GLY A 118 -0.20 -8.82 8.53
CA GLY A 118 0.25 -7.51 8.03
C GLY A 118 -0.79 -6.43 8.24
N VAL A 119 -1.97 -6.60 7.62
CA VAL A 119 -3.03 -5.58 7.67
C VAL A 119 -3.80 -5.64 8.99
N GLY A 120 -4.11 -6.84 9.48
CA GLY A 120 -4.82 -7.04 10.75
C GLY A 120 -3.93 -6.72 11.95
N VAL A 121 -3.13 -7.68 12.40
CA VAL A 121 -2.37 -7.61 13.66
C VAL A 121 -1.43 -6.41 13.69
N LEU A 122 -0.53 -6.28 12.73
CA LEU A 122 0.44 -5.17 12.71
C LEU A 122 -0.25 -3.82 12.44
N GLY A 123 -1.28 -3.78 11.60
CA GLY A 123 -2.04 -2.57 11.33
C GLY A 123 -2.85 -2.07 12.55
N GLY A 124 -3.42 -2.96 13.35
CA GLY A 124 -4.11 -2.60 14.60
C GLY A 124 -3.15 -2.33 15.76
N TYR A 125 -2.00 -3.02 15.77
CA TYR A 125 -0.96 -2.86 16.77
C TYR A 125 -0.25 -1.52 16.65
N THR A 126 0.15 -1.11 15.45
CA THR A 126 0.81 0.19 15.24
C THR A 126 -0.20 1.33 15.12
N THR A 127 0.21 2.57 15.38
CA THR A 127 -0.70 3.72 15.30
C THR A 127 0.02 5.02 14.92
N PHE A 128 -0.50 5.66 13.86
CA PHE A 128 -0.12 7.02 13.50
C PHE A 128 -1.03 8.07 14.13
N SER A 129 -2.31 7.75 14.34
CA SER A 129 -3.28 8.70 14.91
C SER A 129 -2.94 9.08 16.35
N THR A 130 -2.57 8.11 17.20
CA THR A 130 -2.13 8.39 18.57
C THR A 130 -0.84 9.21 18.56
N TYR A 131 0.13 8.86 17.72
CA TYR A 131 1.37 9.62 17.54
C TYR A 131 1.10 11.08 17.15
N ALA A 132 0.19 11.34 16.21
CA ALA A 132 -0.16 12.70 15.78
C ALA A 132 -0.82 13.50 16.91
N VAL A 133 -1.69 12.86 17.70
CA VAL A 133 -2.31 13.47 18.89
C VAL A 133 -1.26 13.80 19.95
N GLU A 134 -0.32 12.92 20.23
CA GLU A 134 0.78 13.18 21.16
C GLU A 134 1.68 14.32 20.66
N MET A 135 1.98 14.34 19.36
CA MET A 135 2.77 15.42 18.74
C MET A 135 2.09 16.78 18.90
N ARG A 136 0.79 16.91 18.58
CA ARG A 136 0.06 18.18 18.79
C ARG A 136 0.06 18.59 20.27
N HIS A 137 0.03 17.64 21.21
CA HIS A 137 0.04 17.94 22.63
C HIS A 137 1.40 18.48 23.08
N LEU A 138 2.50 17.88 22.63
CA LEU A 138 3.86 18.38 22.90
C LEU A 138 4.08 19.78 22.32
N LEU A 139 3.62 20.01 21.08
CA LEU A 139 3.71 21.31 20.42
C LEU A 139 2.86 22.37 21.14
N ALA A 140 1.62 22.05 21.51
CA ALA A 140 0.75 22.97 22.24
C ALA A 140 1.27 23.31 23.64
N ALA A 141 1.96 22.37 24.30
CA ALA A 141 2.61 22.58 25.59
C ALA A 141 3.98 23.29 25.48
N THR A 142 4.38 23.74 24.28
CA THR A 142 5.66 24.40 24.00
C THR A 142 6.90 23.55 24.29
N HIS A 143 6.75 22.23 24.33
CA HIS A 143 7.86 21.28 24.49
C HIS A 143 8.54 20.96 23.14
N TRP A 144 9.00 21.99 22.44
CA TRP A 144 9.53 21.88 21.07
C TRP A 144 10.67 20.87 20.92
N SER A 145 11.64 20.88 21.85
CA SER A 145 12.76 19.95 21.84
C SER A 145 12.33 18.48 21.95
N MET A 146 11.29 18.21 22.75
CA MET A 146 10.74 16.86 22.90
C MET A 146 9.90 16.45 21.69
N ALA A 147 9.15 17.39 21.10
CA ALA A 147 8.41 17.16 19.86
C ALA A 147 9.36 16.77 18.72
N ASP A 148 10.45 17.54 18.54
CA ASP A 148 11.47 17.24 17.52
C ASP A 148 12.14 15.90 17.78
N ALA A 149 12.57 15.64 19.02
CA ALA A 149 13.15 14.37 19.40
C ALA A 149 12.18 13.21 19.10
N TYR A 150 10.91 13.33 19.48
CA TYR A 150 9.90 12.29 19.25
C TYR A 150 9.64 12.06 17.76
N ALA A 151 9.59 13.12 16.96
CA ALA A 151 9.38 13.02 15.52
C ALA A 151 10.54 12.33 14.81
N LEU A 152 11.77 12.84 15.00
CA LEU A 152 12.96 12.30 14.34
C LEU A 152 13.26 10.88 14.80
N THR A 153 13.21 10.62 16.11
CA THR A 153 13.52 9.29 16.63
C THR A 153 12.50 8.26 16.20
N SER A 154 11.20 8.57 16.19
CA SER A 154 10.17 7.63 15.75
C SER A 154 10.36 7.23 14.28
N LEU A 155 10.63 8.22 13.41
CA LEU A 155 10.87 7.97 11.99
C LEU A 155 12.15 7.14 11.76
N VAL A 156 13.27 7.61 12.30
CA VAL A 156 14.58 6.96 12.08
C VAL A 156 14.60 5.57 12.70
N ALA A 157 14.16 5.43 13.95
CA ALA A 157 14.13 4.13 14.62
C ALA A 157 13.15 3.17 13.93
N GLY A 158 12.02 3.67 13.40
CA GLY A 158 11.07 2.83 12.66
C GLY A 158 11.69 2.25 11.40
N LEU A 159 12.35 3.08 10.59
CA LEU A 159 13.05 2.64 9.38
C LEU A 159 14.19 1.66 9.70
N VAL A 160 15.00 1.97 10.71
CA VAL A 160 16.08 1.10 11.17
C VAL A 160 15.52 -0.24 11.66
N ALA A 161 14.41 -0.23 12.41
CA ALA A 161 13.76 -1.43 12.90
C ALA A 161 13.28 -2.33 11.74
N VAL A 162 12.69 -1.77 10.68
CA VAL A 162 12.32 -2.56 9.48
C VAL A 162 13.55 -3.23 8.87
N TRP A 163 14.66 -2.49 8.71
CA TRP A 163 15.90 -3.04 8.14
C TRP A 163 16.49 -4.15 9.00
N ILE A 164 16.54 -3.95 10.32
CA ILE A 164 16.96 -4.97 11.27
C ILE A 164 16.04 -6.19 11.17
N GLY A 165 14.73 -5.99 11.13
CA GLY A 165 13.74 -7.06 11.03
C GLY A 165 13.95 -7.91 9.78
N MET A 166 14.17 -7.28 8.63
CA MET A 166 14.49 -8.00 7.40
C MET A 166 15.83 -8.75 7.50
N ALA A 167 16.87 -8.12 8.07
CA ALA A 167 18.18 -8.75 8.21
C ALA A 167 18.13 -9.98 9.12
N VAL A 168 17.43 -9.86 10.26
CA VAL A 168 17.19 -10.96 11.21
C VAL A 168 16.36 -12.04 10.54
N GLY A 169 15.27 -11.69 9.84
CA GLY A 169 14.41 -12.64 9.15
C GLY A 169 15.16 -13.48 8.12
N ARG A 170 15.99 -12.84 7.29
CA ARG A 170 16.81 -13.57 6.29
C ARG A 170 17.84 -14.47 6.95
N ARG A 171 18.52 -14.01 8.01
CA ARG A 171 19.47 -14.85 8.75
C ARG A 171 18.78 -16.04 9.40
N ALA A 172 17.63 -15.85 10.04
CA ALA A 172 16.86 -16.91 10.67
C ALA A 172 16.33 -17.94 9.65
N ALA A 173 16.00 -17.49 8.44
CA ALA A 173 15.58 -18.37 7.35
C ALA A 173 16.74 -19.03 6.57
N GLY A 174 18.01 -18.73 6.91
CA GLY A 174 19.18 -19.24 6.18
C GLY A 174 19.31 -18.69 4.76
N LEU A 175 18.66 -17.57 4.44
CA LEU A 175 18.67 -16.99 3.11
C LEU A 175 19.95 -16.17 2.86
N PRO A 176 20.57 -16.30 1.67
CA PRO A 176 21.75 -15.52 1.34
C PRO A 176 21.41 -14.02 1.30
N VAL A 177 22.27 -13.19 1.88
CA VAL A 177 22.15 -11.73 1.74
C VAL A 177 22.27 -11.39 0.26
N ARG A 178 21.15 -10.97 -0.36
CA ARG A 178 21.12 -10.57 -1.76
C ARG A 178 22.00 -9.33 -1.93
N ARG A 179 23.27 -9.54 -2.26
CA ARG A 179 24.18 -8.47 -2.67
C ARG A 179 23.61 -7.90 -3.99
N GLY A 180 23.53 -6.57 -4.08
CA GLY A 180 23.04 -5.91 -5.29
C GLY A 180 23.83 -6.35 -6.54
N PRO A 181 23.28 -6.15 -7.74
CA PRO A 181 23.91 -6.60 -8.99
C PRO A 181 25.34 -6.08 -9.05
N SER A 182 26.30 -7.01 -9.17
CA SER A 182 27.72 -6.65 -9.21
C SER A 182 27.93 -5.80 -10.47
N ARG A 183 28.84 -4.81 -10.43
CA ARG A 183 29.22 -4.02 -11.62
C ARG A 183 29.60 -4.88 -12.84
N ARG A 184 29.96 -6.16 -12.63
CA ARG A 184 30.21 -7.17 -13.67
C ARG A 184 28.96 -7.63 -14.42
N ASP A 185 27.80 -7.66 -13.79
CA ASP A 185 26.55 -8.14 -14.40
C ASP A 185 25.88 -7.06 -15.26
N GLN A 186 26.32 -5.81 -15.14
CA GLN A 186 25.84 -4.65 -15.90
C GLN A 186 26.75 -4.29 -17.07
N ALA A 187 27.85 -5.01 -17.29
CA ALA A 187 28.63 -4.86 -18.50
C ALA A 187 27.74 -5.28 -19.69
N PRO A 188 27.56 -4.45 -20.72
CA PRO A 188 26.84 -4.84 -21.91
C PRO A 188 27.45 -6.14 -22.44
N SER A 189 26.64 -7.19 -22.56
CA SER A 189 27.07 -8.39 -23.27
C SER A 189 27.50 -7.95 -24.67
N ALA A 190 28.76 -8.22 -25.00
CA ALA A 190 29.30 -7.86 -26.30
C ALA A 190 28.34 -8.40 -27.39
N PRO A 191 27.99 -7.58 -28.40
CA PRO A 191 27.10 -8.04 -29.46
C PRO A 191 27.69 -9.30 -30.09
N PRO A 192 26.86 -10.31 -30.41
CA PRO A 192 27.35 -11.52 -31.06
C PRO A 192 28.11 -11.14 -32.33
N PRO A 193 29.24 -11.81 -32.65
CA PRO A 193 30.03 -11.48 -33.82
C PRO A 193 29.13 -11.52 -35.05
N ALA A 194 29.19 -10.45 -35.86
CA ALA A 194 28.45 -10.36 -37.11
C ALA A 194 28.73 -11.63 -37.93
N ARG A 195 27.67 -12.37 -38.29
CA ARG A 195 27.81 -13.49 -39.23
C ARG A 195 28.35 -12.91 -40.53
N LEU A 196 29.59 -13.24 -40.85
CA LEU A 196 30.16 -12.93 -42.15
C LEU A 196 29.26 -13.55 -43.23
N PRO A 197 28.96 -12.83 -44.33
CA PRO A 197 28.21 -13.40 -45.44
C PRO A 197 28.94 -14.65 -45.95
N ALA A 198 28.18 -15.71 -46.21
CA ALA A 198 28.72 -16.96 -46.73
C ALA A 198 29.49 -16.66 -48.02
N SER A 199 30.72 -17.18 -48.10
CA SER A 199 31.55 -17.04 -49.29
C SER A 199 30.87 -17.77 -50.47
N PRO A 200 30.89 -17.23 -51.70
CA PRO A 200 30.32 -17.90 -52.86
C PRO A 200 31.07 -19.21 -53.10
N GLY A 201 30.51 -20.34 -52.68
CA GLY A 201 31.13 -21.66 -52.84
C GLY A 201 30.83 -22.67 -51.73
N ASP A 202 30.23 -22.26 -50.60
CA ASP A 202 29.92 -23.22 -49.53
C ASP A 202 28.72 -24.13 -49.90
N PRO A 203 28.85 -25.47 -49.76
CA PRO A 203 27.75 -26.38 -50.03
C PRO A 203 26.63 -26.21 -49.00
N PRO A 204 25.36 -26.48 -49.38
CA PRO A 204 24.22 -26.27 -48.50
C PRO A 204 24.32 -27.12 -47.23
N ARG A 205 24.35 -26.47 -46.06
CA ARG A 205 24.28 -27.15 -44.76
C ARG A 205 22.93 -27.89 -44.66
N LYS A 206 22.98 -29.21 -44.56
CA LYS A 206 21.82 -30.06 -44.26
C LYS A 206 21.23 -29.63 -42.92
N GLY A 207 19.98 -29.15 -42.94
CA GLY A 207 19.24 -28.81 -41.73
C GLY A 207 19.01 -30.06 -40.88
N SER A 208 19.54 -30.08 -39.66
CA SER A 208 19.13 -31.05 -38.66
C SER A 208 17.82 -30.57 -38.03
N SER A 209 16.71 -31.15 -38.46
CA SER A 209 15.44 -31.09 -37.74
C SER A 209 15.56 -31.88 -36.43
N ARG A 210 15.51 -31.20 -35.29
CA ARG A 210 14.96 -31.70 -34.02
C ARG A 210 14.43 -30.53 -33.21
#